data_AF-A0A1G9FD66-F1
#
_entry.id   AF-A0A1G9FD66-F1
#
_cell.length_a   1.000
_cell.length_b   1.000
_cell.length_c   1.000
_cell.angle_alpha   90.00
_cell.angle_beta   90.00
_cell.angle_gamma   90.00
#
_symmetry.space_group_name_H-M   'P 1'
#
loop_
_entity.id
_entity.type
_entity.pdbx_description
1 polymer ?
#
loop_
_entity_poly.entity_id
_entity_poly.type
_entity_poly.pdbx_seq_one_letter_code
_entity_poly.pdbx_strand_id
1 'polypeptide(L)'
;MPSVQDFRDGLADESLRTAILAGLAAVPFVVFFSWEAVIDDVVVLGGSISFWALALAAVYVGYRYSDHETSSRRAGFWTGLAGSLGTVLIHVANTITTIQSLSPRWAVITIVATPFVAALGVGITALLTMLIAQFVGWVTTRLDRDRRIRDGSNVVDEHITESRWWLPVAAYAVLAPIVFGSLFWEIWTTSGGVWLLVSLVGVVGLVGLSIVALVGLFVDATAPRDEGAAWFPNALLYAGVPIGAYVLAHLTATLWTLENPPGYGMYAFLGALWLTSVVYVIHRHRYVGTLSRHSA
;
A
#
# COMPACT_ATOMS: atom_id res chain seq x y z
N MET A 1 -17.64 11.59 -3.09
CA MET A 1 -17.92 10.34 -3.82
C MET A 1 -18.08 10.71 -5.28
N PRO A 2 -17.36 10.08 -6.22
CA PRO A 2 -17.49 10.40 -7.65
C PRO A 2 -18.90 10.04 -8.12
N SER A 3 -19.51 10.87 -8.96
CA SER A 3 -20.84 10.61 -9.50
C SER A 3 -20.80 9.54 -10.60
N VAL A 4 -21.94 8.89 -10.88
CA VAL A 4 -22.06 7.95 -12.01
C VAL A 4 -21.78 8.64 -13.35
N GLN A 5 -21.99 9.95 -13.43
CA GLN A 5 -21.63 10.78 -14.57
C GLN A 5 -20.11 10.93 -14.71
N ASP A 6 -19.38 11.18 -13.61
CA ASP A 6 -17.90 11.21 -13.62
C ASP A 6 -17.27 9.88 -14.07
N PHE A 7 -17.94 8.77 -13.80
CA PHE A 7 -17.50 7.44 -14.25
C PHE A 7 -17.74 7.26 -15.75
N ARG A 8 -18.89 7.72 -16.27
CA ARG A 8 -19.20 7.69 -17.71
C ARG A 8 -18.31 8.62 -18.52
N ASP A 9 -18.09 9.84 -18.05
CA ASP A 9 -17.22 10.81 -18.70
C ASP A 9 -15.75 10.39 -18.59
N GLY A 10 -15.37 9.72 -17.48
CA GLY A 10 -14.07 9.09 -17.32
C GLY A 10 -13.83 7.90 -18.25
N LEU A 11 -14.86 7.13 -18.63
CA LEU A 11 -14.73 6.01 -19.58
C LEU A 11 -14.50 6.47 -21.03
N ALA A 12 -14.81 7.73 -21.35
CA ALA A 12 -14.47 8.35 -22.64
C ALA A 12 -13.01 8.84 -22.69
N ASP A 13 -12.32 8.90 -21.55
CA ASP A 13 -10.92 9.29 -21.44
C ASP A 13 -10.02 8.09 -21.80
N GLU A 14 -9.20 8.24 -22.84
CA GLU A 14 -8.29 7.20 -23.34
C GLU A 14 -7.33 6.70 -22.25
N SER A 15 -7.02 7.56 -21.27
CA SER A 15 -6.19 7.23 -20.12
C SER A 15 -6.81 6.17 -19.20
N LEU A 16 -8.10 6.31 -18.92
CA LEU A 16 -8.84 5.40 -18.05
C LEU A 16 -9.08 4.06 -18.74
N ARG A 17 -9.39 4.08 -20.04
CA ARG A 17 -9.58 2.87 -20.84
C ARG A 17 -8.32 2.02 -20.91
N THR A 18 -7.17 2.64 -21.18
CA THR A 18 -5.88 1.95 -21.24
C THR A 18 -5.51 1.37 -19.87
N ALA A 19 -5.72 2.11 -18.80
CA ALA A 19 -5.46 1.67 -17.43
C ALA A 19 -6.30 0.44 -17.03
N ILE A 20 -7.60 0.45 -17.33
CA ILE A 20 -8.51 -0.67 -17.06
C ILE A 20 -8.11 -1.90 -17.89
N LEU A 21 -7.81 -1.72 -19.17
CA LEU A 21 -7.39 -2.82 -20.04
C LEU A 21 -6.08 -3.45 -19.56
N ALA A 22 -5.10 -2.64 -19.13
CA ALA A 22 -3.86 -3.15 -18.54
C ALA A 22 -4.12 -3.96 -17.26
N GLY A 23 -5.02 -3.49 -16.40
CA GLY A 23 -5.43 -4.21 -15.19
C GLY A 23 -6.12 -5.54 -15.50
N LEU A 24 -7.08 -5.54 -16.42
CA LEU A 24 -7.79 -6.75 -16.86
C LEU A 24 -6.86 -7.75 -17.55
N ALA A 25 -5.91 -7.28 -18.35
CA ALA A 25 -4.92 -8.13 -19.01
C ALA A 25 -4.00 -8.85 -18.01
N ALA A 26 -3.80 -8.29 -16.80
CA ALA A 26 -3.03 -8.94 -15.75
C ALA A 26 -3.80 -10.07 -15.05
N VAL A 27 -5.14 -10.09 -15.11
CA VAL A 27 -5.98 -11.05 -14.37
C VAL A 27 -5.67 -12.52 -14.69
N PRO A 28 -5.59 -12.96 -15.96
CA PRO A 28 -5.27 -14.36 -16.27
C PRO A 28 -3.91 -14.78 -15.73
N PHE A 29 -2.92 -13.90 -15.72
CA PHE A 29 -1.59 -14.18 -15.19
C PHE A 29 -1.60 -14.27 -13.66
N VAL A 30 -2.30 -13.36 -12.98
CA VAL A 30 -2.50 -13.45 -11.52
C VAL A 30 -3.12 -14.79 -11.15
N VAL A 31 -4.16 -15.22 -11.89
CA VAL A 31 -4.82 -16.51 -11.65
C VAL A 31 -3.85 -17.67 -11.90
N PHE A 32 -3.17 -17.67 -13.05
CA PHE A 32 -2.24 -18.74 -13.43
C PHE A 32 -1.10 -18.91 -12.42
N PHE A 33 -0.44 -17.82 -12.03
CA PHE A 33 0.70 -17.87 -11.10
C PHE A 33 0.30 -18.07 -9.64
N SER A 34 -0.96 -17.86 -9.28
CA SER A 34 -1.45 -18.09 -7.91
C SER A 34 -2.14 -19.44 -7.75
N TRP A 35 -2.29 -20.20 -8.84
CA TRP A 35 -3.03 -21.46 -8.84
C TRP A 35 -2.36 -22.56 -8.01
N GLU A 36 -1.03 -22.59 -7.97
CA GLU A 36 -0.26 -23.56 -7.18
C GLU A 36 -0.56 -23.42 -5.68
N ALA A 37 -0.72 -22.17 -5.20
CA ALA A 37 -1.08 -21.89 -3.81
C ALA A 37 -2.54 -22.28 -3.44
N VAL A 38 -3.39 -22.59 -4.42
CA VAL A 38 -4.75 -23.11 -4.18
C VAL A 38 -4.72 -24.63 -3.96
N ILE A 39 -3.70 -25.32 -4.48
CA ILE A 39 -3.57 -26.78 -4.46
C ILE A 39 -2.86 -27.27 -3.20
N ASP A 40 -1.96 -26.47 -2.62
CA ASP A 40 -1.25 -26.84 -1.39
C ASP A 40 -2.16 -26.78 -0.14
N ASP A 41 -2.17 -27.87 0.64
CA ASP A 41 -2.99 -28.08 1.86
C ASP A 41 -2.62 -27.17 3.06
N VAL A 42 -1.69 -26.23 2.88
CA VAL A 42 -1.30 -25.29 3.94
C VAL A 42 -2.35 -24.18 4.03
N VAL A 43 -3.19 -24.23 5.07
CA VAL A 43 -4.23 -23.23 5.35
C VAL A 43 -3.58 -21.88 5.69
N VAL A 44 -3.31 -21.07 4.66
CA VAL A 44 -2.94 -19.66 4.82
C VAL A 44 -4.18 -18.82 4.54
N LEU A 45 -4.74 -18.22 5.60
CA LEU A 45 -5.79 -17.21 5.50
C LEU A 45 -5.35 -16.09 4.54
N GLY A 46 -5.90 -16.08 3.32
CA GLY A 46 -5.61 -15.09 2.27
C GLY A 46 -4.89 -15.62 1.03
N GLY A 47 -4.22 -16.77 1.10
CA GLY A 47 -3.44 -17.36 0.00
C GLY A 47 -2.21 -16.55 -0.42
N SER A 48 -1.35 -17.15 -1.25
CA SER A 48 -0.23 -16.46 -1.91
C SER A 48 -0.69 -15.95 -3.28
N ILE A 49 -0.72 -14.63 -3.46
CA ILE A 49 -1.16 -14.01 -4.72
C ILE A 49 0.06 -13.43 -5.43
N SER A 50 0.31 -13.89 -6.65
CA SER A 50 1.41 -13.37 -7.48
C SER A 50 1.08 -11.96 -7.97
N PHE A 51 1.70 -10.96 -7.35
CA PHE A 51 1.49 -9.55 -7.67
C PHE A 51 2.27 -9.06 -8.90
N TRP A 52 3.12 -9.90 -9.49
CA TRP A 52 4.04 -9.50 -10.57
C TRP A 52 3.34 -8.95 -11.81
N ALA A 53 2.27 -9.60 -12.27
CA ALA A 53 1.54 -9.15 -13.45
C ALA A 53 0.90 -7.76 -13.23
N LEU A 54 0.39 -7.51 -12.01
CA LEU A 54 -0.19 -6.22 -11.64
C LEU A 54 0.87 -5.14 -11.45
N ALA A 55 2.03 -5.50 -10.89
CA ALA A 55 3.17 -4.61 -10.80
C ALA A 55 3.65 -4.17 -12.20
N LEU A 56 3.76 -5.10 -13.15
CA LEU A 56 4.15 -4.78 -14.52
C LEU A 56 3.11 -3.88 -15.22
N ALA A 57 1.82 -4.15 -15.05
CA ALA A 57 0.76 -3.30 -15.56
C ALA A 57 0.84 -1.87 -14.97
N ALA A 58 1.11 -1.76 -13.66
CA ALA A 58 1.30 -0.48 -12.98
C ALA A 58 2.53 0.27 -13.47
N VAL A 59 3.66 -0.43 -13.70
CA VAL A 59 4.87 0.15 -14.29
C VAL A 59 4.59 0.70 -15.69
N TYR A 60 3.90 -0.09 -16.53
CA TYR A 60 3.54 0.33 -17.88
C TYR A 60 2.71 1.61 -17.89
N VAL A 61 1.67 1.66 -17.05
CA VAL A 61 0.78 2.83 -16.94
C VAL A 61 1.52 4.03 -16.34
N GLY A 62 2.33 3.83 -15.31
CA GLY A 62 3.15 4.88 -14.71
C GLY A 62 4.15 5.50 -15.68
N TYR A 63 4.76 4.68 -16.54
CA TYR A 63 5.63 5.14 -17.62
C TYR A 63 4.85 5.88 -18.71
N ARG A 64 3.70 5.35 -19.14
CA ARG A 64 2.91 5.91 -20.25
C ARG A 64 2.32 7.29 -19.93
N TYR A 65 1.98 7.53 -18.67
CA TYR A 65 1.37 8.77 -18.19
C TYR A 65 2.32 9.59 -17.30
N SER A 66 3.64 9.36 -17.40
CA SER A 66 4.65 10.08 -16.61
C SER A 66 4.54 11.61 -16.72
N ASP A 67 4.14 12.10 -17.90
CA ASP A 67 4.06 13.54 -18.18
C ASP A 67 2.92 14.26 -17.45
N HIS A 68 1.94 13.52 -16.91
CA HIS A 68 0.76 14.09 -16.24
C HIS A 68 0.54 13.41 -14.89
N GLU A 69 1.03 14.02 -13.81
CA GLU A 69 1.04 13.41 -12.46
C GLU A 69 -0.36 12.99 -11.98
N THR A 70 -1.38 13.81 -12.24
CA THR A 70 -2.79 13.50 -11.91
C THR A 70 -3.34 12.33 -12.72
N SER A 71 -2.95 12.22 -14.00
CA SER A 71 -3.33 11.12 -14.88
C SER A 71 -2.65 9.81 -14.46
N SER A 72 -1.35 9.83 -14.14
CA SER A 72 -0.61 8.66 -13.67
C SER A 72 -1.19 8.08 -12.37
N ARG A 73 -1.50 8.94 -11.38
CA ARG A 73 -2.15 8.52 -10.12
C ARG A 73 -3.50 7.86 -10.37
N ARG A 74 -4.36 8.50 -11.16
CA ARG A 74 -5.71 8.00 -11.47
C ARG A 74 -5.63 6.69 -12.26
N ALA A 75 -4.76 6.63 -13.26
CA ALA A 75 -4.57 5.46 -14.11
C ALA A 75 -4.03 4.27 -13.30
N GLY A 76 -3.00 4.45 -12.47
CA GLY A 76 -2.49 3.39 -11.59
C GLY A 76 -3.54 2.83 -10.62
N PHE A 77 -4.40 3.69 -10.07
CA PHE A 77 -5.53 3.26 -9.23
C PHE A 77 -6.54 2.40 -10.00
N TRP A 78 -6.97 2.82 -11.20
CA TRP A 78 -7.91 2.05 -12.02
C TRP A 78 -7.32 0.73 -12.53
N THR A 79 -6.02 0.70 -12.83
CA THR A 79 -5.32 -0.54 -13.18
C THR A 79 -5.39 -1.57 -12.05
N GLY A 80 -5.11 -1.18 -10.81
CA GLY A 80 -5.22 -2.12 -9.70
C GLY A 80 -6.65 -2.45 -9.33
N LEU A 81 -7.59 -1.51 -9.46
CA LEU A 81 -9.01 -1.79 -9.23
C LEU A 81 -9.54 -2.82 -10.24
N ALA A 82 -9.25 -2.66 -11.52
CA ALA A 82 -9.59 -3.63 -12.57
C ALA A 82 -8.86 -4.97 -12.37
N GLY A 83 -7.56 -4.91 -12.05
CA GLY A 83 -6.74 -6.09 -11.83
C GLY A 83 -7.07 -6.87 -10.57
N SER A 84 -7.67 -6.23 -9.57
CA SER A 84 -8.09 -6.89 -8.32
C SER A 84 -9.12 -7.99 -8.52
N LEU A 85 -9.76 -8.07 -9.68
CA LEU A 85 -10.63 -9.19 -10.05
C LEU A 85 -9.89 -10.54 -9.92
N GLY A 86 -8.60 -10.60 -10.32
CA GLY A 86 -7.79 -11.80 -10.15
C GLY A 86 -7.59 -12.17 -8.67
N THR A 87 -7.30 -11.17 -7.84
CA THR A 87 -7.16 -11.31 -6.38
C THR A 87 -8.45 -11.85 -5.76
N VAL A 88 -9.61 -11.31 -6.15
CA VAL A 88 -10.92 -11.76 -5.64
C VAL A 88 -11.21 -13.20 -6.05
N LEU A 89 -10.93 -13.58 -7.30
CA LEU A 89 -11.15 -14.95 -7.79
C LEU A 89 -10.32 -15.97 -6.98
N ILE A 90 -9.03 -15.70 -6.78
CA ILE A 90 -8.15 -16.57 -5.98
C ILE A 90 -8.57 -16.60 -4.52
N HIS A 91 -8.95 -15.45 -3.95
CA HIS A 91 -9.44 -15.39 -2.57
C HIS A 91 -10.72 -16.22 -2.38
N VAL A 92 -11.67 -16.16 -3.32
CA VAL A 92 -12.88 -16.99 -3.27
C VAL A 92 -12.53 -18.48 -3.36
N ALA A 93 -11.63 -18.87 -4.27
CA ALA A 93 -11.18 -20.26 -4.39
C ALA A 93 -10.57 -20.78 -3.08
N ASN A 94 -9.64 -20.03 -2.48
CA ASN A 94 -9.01 -20.38 -1.20
C ASN A 94 -9.99 -20.39 -0.02
N THR A 95 -10.99 -19.50 -0.05
CA THR A 95 -12.03 -19.46 0.98
C THR A 95 -12.88 -20.73 0.92
N ILE A 96 -13.22 -21.21 -0.28
CA ILE A 96 -14.01 -22.44 -0.45
C ILE A 96 -13.26 -23.64 0.13
N THR A 97 -11.97 -23.80 -0.20
CA THR A 97 -11.15 -24.92 0.33
C THR A 97 -10.98 -24.82 1.84
N THR A 98 -10.78 -23.60 2.37
CA THR A 98 -10.64 -23.35 3.81
C THR A 98 -11.93 -23.65 4.58
N ILE A 99 -13.11 -23.29 4.06
CA ILE A 99 -14.39 -23.56 4.73
C ILE A 99 -14.63 -25.07 4.87
N GLN A 100 -14.21 -25.86 3.89
CA GLN A 100 -14.38 -27.31 3.90
C GLN A 100 -13.52 -28.03 4.95
N SER A 101 -12.38 -27.45 5.34
CA SER A 101 -11.47 -28.01 6.34
C SER A 101 -11.70 -27.51 7.77
N LEU A 102 -12.51 -26.47 7.96
CA LEU A 102 -12.77 -25.85 9.26
C LEU A 102 -13.97 -26.47 9.99
N SER A 103 -13.94 -26.41 11.33
CA SER A 103 -15.12 -26.72 12.15
C SER A 103 -16.28 -25.74 11.86
N PRO A 104 -17.56 -26.10 12.11
CA PRO A 104 -18.72 -25.28 11.75
C PRO A 104 -18.69 -23.85 12.33
N ARG A 105 -18.17 -23.67 13.54
CA ARG A 105 -18.04 -22.33 14.16
C ARG A 105 -17.05 -21.44 13.41
N TRP A 106 -15.89 -22.01 13.06
CA TRP A 106 -14.86 -21.30 12.31
C TRP A 106 -15.29 -21.04 10.86
N ALA A 107 -16.05 -21.96 10.25
CA ALA A 107 -16.63 -21.75 8.92
C ALA A 107 -17.55 -20.51 8.87
N VAL A 108 -18.44 -20.35 9.86
CA VAL A 108 -19.33 -19.16 9.94
C VAL A 108 -18.52 -17.87 10.08
N ILE A 109 -17.50 -17.86 10.96
CA ILE A 109 -16.62 -16.69 11.13
C ILE A 109 -15.92 -16.35 9.81
N THR A 110 -15.36 -17.34 9.13
CA THR A 110 -14.69 -17.16 7.83
C THR A 110 -15.64 -16.55 6.80
N ILE A 111 -16.86 -17.11 6.64
CA ILE A 111 -17.86 -16.61 5.68
C ILE A 111 -18.18 -15.13 5.93
N VAL A 112 -18.35 -14.74 7.20
CA VAL A 112 -18.63 -13.35 7.58
C VAL A 112 -17.43 -12.44 7.33
N ALA A 113 -16.20 -12.93 7.55
CA ALA A 113 -14.97 -12.18 7.35
C ALA A 113 -14.60 -12.01 5.85
N THR A 114 -14.92 -12.99 5.01
CA THR A 114 -14.59 -13.01 3.57
C THR A 114 -14.86 -11.70 2.82
N PRO A 115 -16.06 -11.08 2.88
CA PRO A 115 -16.31 -9.84 2.14
C PRO A 115 -15.41 -8.69 2.59
N PHE A 116 -15.04 -8.62 3.88
CA PHE A 116 -14.14 -7.60 4.41
C PHE A 116 -12.70 -7.85 3.94
N VAL A 117 -12.24 -9.11 4.01
CA VAL A 117 -10.91 -9.49 3.53
C VAL A 117 -10.77 -9.26 2.02
N ALA A 118 -11.80 -9.59 1.24
CA ALA A 118 -11.85 -9.32 -0.19
C ALA A 118 -11.79 -7.81 -0.49
N ALA A 119 -12.60 -7.00 0.20
CA ALA A 119 -12.61 -5.54 0.04
C ALA A 119 -11.25 -4.92 0.38
N LEU A 120 -10.59 -5.41 1.43
CA LEU A 120 -9.22 -5.01 1.76
C LEU A 120 -8.26 -5.43 0.66
N GLY A 121 -8.26 -6.69 0.24
CA GLY A 121 -7.39 -7.17 -0.84
C GLY A 121 -7.50 -6.33 -2.11
N VAL A 122 -8.73 -5.96 -2.50
CA VAL A 122 -9.01 -5.03 -3.61
C VAL A 122 -8.38 -3.66 -3.36
N GLY A 123 -8.62 -3.07 -2.19
CA GLY A 123 -8.07 -1.77 -1.81
C GLY A 123 -6.54 -1.75 -1.80
N ILE A 124 -5.93 -2.76 -1.20
CA ILE A 124 -4.46 -2.95 -1.15
C ILE A 124 -3.91 -3.04 -2.57
N THR A 125 -4.54 -3.85 -3.43
CA THR A 125 -4.11 -4.02 -4.82
C THR A 125 -4.14 -2.70 -5.58
N ALA A 126 -5.24 -1.95 -5.49
CA ALA A 126 -5.40 -0.64 -6.13
C ALA A 126 -4.39 0.41 -5.63
N LEU A 127 -4.08 0.40 -4.34
CA LEU A 127 -3.11 1.32 -3.74
C LEU A 127 -1.67 0.96 -4.13
N LEU A 128 -1.32 -0.33 -4.17
CA LEU A 128 0.01 -0.78 -4.59
C LEU A 128 0.28 -0.43 -6.05
N THR A 129 -0.67 -0.66 -6.95
CA THR A 129 -0.51 -0.28 -8.36
C THR A 129 -0.42 1.23 -8.54
N MET A 130 -1.22 2.00 -7.78
CA MET A 130 -1.11 3.46 -7.76
C MET A 130 0.28 3.92 -7.30
N LEU A 131 0.81 3.34 -6.22
CA LEU A 131 2.14 3.65 -5.70
C LEU A 131 3.24 3.35 -6.70
N ILE A 132 3.18 2.18 -7.36
CA ILE A 132 4.15 1.80 -8.38
C ILE A 132 4.08 2.76 -9.56
N ALA A 133 2.88 3.06 -10.06
CA ALA A 133 2.71 4.01 -11.16
C ALA A 133 3.25 5.39 -10.81
N GLN A 134 2.97 5.88 -9.60
CA GLN A 134 3.46 7.17 -9.11
C GLN A 134 5.00 7.16 -8.94
N PHE A 135 5.58 6.09 -8.40
CA PHE A 135 7.03 5.96 -8.28
C PHE A 135 7.70 5.96 -9.65
N VAL A 136 7.16 5.23 -10.63
CA VAL A 136 7.67 5.22 -12.00
C VAL A 136 7.54 6.60 -12.66
N GLY A 137 6.40 7.28 -12.49
CA GLY A 137 6.21 8.65 -12.94
C GLY A 137 7.21 9.64 -12.31
N TRP A 138 7.49 9.48 -11.02
CA TRP A 138 8.51 10.28 -10.33
C TRP A 138 9.93 10.01 -10.85
N VAL A 139 10.32 8.75 -11.04
CA VAL A 139 11.65 8.40 -11.57
C VAL A 139 11.83 8.96 -12.99
N THR A 140 10.83 8.80 -13.85
CA THR A 140 10.89 9.26 -15.25
C THR A 140 10.97 10.79 -15.34
N THR A 141 10.11 11.51 -14.62
CA THR A 141 10.15 12.98 -14.57
C THR A 141 11.44 13.52 -13.95
N ARG A 142 12.01 12.82 -12.95
CA ARG A 142 13.31 13.18 -12.36
C ARG A 142 14.44 13.07 -13.39
N LEU A 143 14.49 11.96 -14.13
CA LEU A 143 15.48 11.75 -15.19
C LEU A 143 15.36 12.80 -16.29
N ASP A 144 14.14 13.18 -16.66
CA ASP A 144 13.90 14.24 -17.65
C ASP A 144 14.24 15.64 -17.13
N ARG A 145 14.03 15.91 -15.83
CA ARG A 145 14.41 17.18 -15.19
C ARG A 145 15.92 17.35 -15.16
N ASP A 146 16.67 16.31 -14.80
CA ASP A 146 18.14 16.33 -14.83
C ASP A 146 18.68 16.55 -16.26
N ARG A 147 17.93 16.08 -17.27
CA ARG A 147 18.21 16.35 -18.69
C ARG A 147 17.90 17.80 -19.09
N ARG A 148 16.78 18.38 -18.64
CA ARG A 148 16.39 19.78 -18.94
C ARG A 148 17.21 20.83 -18.20
N ILE A 149 17.69 20.52 -16.98
CA ILE A 149 18.60 21.40 -16.23
C ILE A 149 19.96 21.48 -16.93
N ARG A 150 20.40 20.39 -17.55
CA ARG A 150 21.59 20.38 -18.42
C ARG A 150 21.42 21.25 -19.69
N ASP A 151 20.18 21.50 -20.11
CA ASP A 151 19.80 22.34 -21.25
C ASP A 151 19.29 23.75 -20.87
N GLY A 152 19.41 24.16 -19.59
CA GLY A 152 19.32 25.57 -19.19
C GLY A 152 17.93 26.23 -19.27
N SER A 153 16.85 25.53 -18.93
CA SER A 153 15.51 26.15 -18.81
C SER A 153 15.10 26.39 -17.36
N ASN A 154 14.86 27.66 -17.02
CA ASN A 154 14.32 28.11 -15.73
C ASN A 154 12.79 27.97 -15.76
N VAL A 155 12.22 27.15 -14.88
CA VAL A 155 10.76 27.09 -14.68
C VAL A 155 10.43 27.50 -13.25
N VAL A 156 9.53 28.47 -13.17
CA VAL A 156 9.06 29.24 -12.02
C VAL A 156 8.17 28.40 -11.09
N ASP A 157 8.35 28.63 -9.79
CA ASP A 157 7.66 27.97 -8.67
C ASP A 157 6.15 28.23 -8.63
N GLU A 158 5.38 27.15 -8.47
CA GLU A 158 3.96 27.16 -8.17
C GLU A 158 3.74 26.85 -6.67
N HIS A 159 2.98 27.73 -6.03
CA HIS A 159 2.71 27.79 -4.59
C HIS A 159 2.15 26.48 -4.01
N ILE A 160 2.83 25.90 -3.01
CA ILE A 160 2.48 24.60 -2.42
C ILE A 160 1.57 24.81 -1.20
N THR A 161 0.35 24.28 -1.30
CA THR A 161 -0.60 24.17 -0.20
C THR A 161 -0.08 23.16 0.83
N GLU A 162 -0.16 23.46 2.13
CA GLU A 162 0.27 22.55 3.21
C GLU A 162 -0.34 21.13 3.06
N SER A 163 0.50 20.15 2.76
CA SER A 163 0.12 18.75 2.56
C SER A 163 -0.47 18.14 3.83
N ARG A 164 -1.74 17.68 3.77
CA ARG A 164 -2.47 17.00 4.86
C ARG A 164 -2.09 15.52 5.03
N TRP A 165 -1.18 14.99 4.21
CA TRP A 165 -0.78 13.57 4.20
C TRP A 165 -0.06 13.10 5.46
N TRP A 166 0.36 14.01 6.33
CA TRP A 166 0.92 13.67 7.63
C TRP A 166 -0.09 13.08 8.62
N LEU A 167 -1.38 13.40 8.48
CA LEU A 167 -2.44 12.94 9.38
C LEU A 167 -2.54 11.41 9.44
N PRO A 168 -2.63 10.68 8.31
CA PRO A 168 -2.66 9.21 8.34
C PRO A 168 -1.35 8.62 8.88
N VAL A 169 -0.19 9.25 8.64
CA VAL A 169 1.10 8.82 9.20
C VAL A 169 1.11 8.93 10.73
N ALA A 170 0.60 10.04 11.26
CA ALA A 170 0.47 10.23 12.70
C ALA A 170 -0.54 9.25 13.33
N ALA A 171 -1.67 9.03 12.66
CA ALA A 171 -2.65 8.04 13.10
C ALA A 171 -2.03 6.63 13.17
N TYR A 172 -1.23 6.24 12.16
CA TYR A 172 -0.53 4.96 12.15
C TYR A 172 0.48 4.85 13.31
N ALA A 173 1.29 5.89 13.51
CA ALA A 173 2.29 5.93 14.58
C ALA A 173 1.68 5.72 15.98
N VAL A 174 0.44 6.18 16.20
CA VAL A 174 -0.29 6.04 17.47
C VAL A 174 -1.02 4.70 17.56
N LEU A 175 -1.71 4.28 16.51
CA LEU A 175 -2.57 3.08 16.54
C LEU A 175 -1.80 1.77 16.48
N ALA A 176 -0.66 1.72 15.77
CA ALA A 176 0.15 0.50 15.65
C ALA A 176 0.54 -0.14 17.00
N PRO A 177 1.13 0.59 17.97
CA PRO A 177 1.50 -0.02 19.25
C PRO A 177 0.30 -0.49 20.06
N ILE A 178 -0.86 0.14 19.93
CA ILE A 178 -2.10 -0.27 20.62
C ILE A 178 -2.56 -1.63 20.09
N VAL A 179 -2.59 -1.80 18.75
CA VAL A 179 -2.99 -3.05 18.11
C VAL A 179 -1.96 -4.16 18.36
N PHE A 180 -0.66 -3.85 18.30
CA PHE A 180 0.36 -4.85 18.67
C PHE A 180 0.27 -5.25 20.13
N GLY A 181 0.02 -4.30 21.03
CA GLY A 181 -0.21 -4.57 22.45
C GLY A 181 -1.41 -5.47 22.69
N SER A 182 -2.52 -5.27 21.95
CA SER A 182 -3.71 -6.12 22.09
C SER A 182 -3.46 -7.55 21.62
N LEU A 183 -2.72 -7.75 20.52
CA LEU A 183 -2.32 -9.08 20.06
C LEU A 183 -1.43 -9.79 21.08
N PHE A 184 -0.44 -9.07 21.64
CA PHE A 184 0.43 -9.65 22.65
C PHE A 184 -0.37 -10.03 23.89
N TRP A 185 -1.27 -9.17 24.36
CA TRP A 185 -2.15 -9.45 25.48
C TRP A 185 -2.95 -10.74 25.31
N GLU A 186 -3.50 -10.97 24.12
CA GLU A 186 -4.29 -12.15 23.79
C GLU A 186 -3.48 -13.46 23.85
N ILE A 187 -2.17 -13.43 23.60
CA ILE A 187 -1.29 -14.59 23.76
C ILE A 187 -1.19 -15.01 25.24
N TRP A 188 -1.24 -14.05 26.15
CA TRP A 188 -1.07 -14.29 27.60
C TRP A 188 -2.38 -14.54 28.34
N THR A 189 -3.52 -14.16 27.77
CA THR A 189 -4.83 -14.32 28.40
C THR A 189 -5.74 -15.23 27.60
N THR A 190 -6.42 -16.17 28.27
CA THR A 190 -7.48 -16.99 27.66
C THR A 190 -8.73 -16.14 27.45
N SER A 191 -8.65 -15.23 26.48
CA SER A 191 -9.67 -14.23 26.19
C SER A 191 -10.83 -14.89 25.43
N GLY A 192 -12.07 -14.56 25.79
CA GLY A 192 -13.25 -15.04 25.06
C GLY A 192 -13.32 -14.52 23.61
N GLY A 193 -14.20 -15.10 22.79
CA GLY A 193 -14.27 -14.83 21.35
C GLY A 193 -14.50 -13.37 20.91
N VAL A 194 -14.94 -12.49 21.81
CA VAL A 194 -15.10 -11.05 21.52
C VAL A 194 -13.73 -10.37 21.33
N TRP A 195 -12.72 -10.75 22.11
CA TRP A 195 -11.40 -10.12 22.05
C TRP A 195 -10.65 -10.49 20.77
N LEU A 196 -10.83 -11.73 20.32
CA LEU A 196 -10.35 -12.19 19.02
C LEU A 196 -10.92 -11.36 17.86
N LEU A 197 -12.21 -11.01 17.90
CA LEU A 197 -12.82 -10.15 16.88
C LEU A 197 -12.24 -8.73 16.92
N VAL A 198 -12.02 -8.17 18.11
CA VAL A 198 -11.41 -6.83 18.26
C VAL A 198 -9.99 -6.82 17.72
N SER A 199 -9.17 -7.82 18.07
CA SER A 199 -7.82 -8.00 17.55
C SER A 199 -7.82 -8.16 16.03
N LEU A 200 -8.72 -8.98 15.47
CA LEU A 200 -8.85 -9.19 14.03
C LEU A 200 -9.17 -7.89 13.29
N VAL A 201 -10.19 -7.16 13.77
CA VAL A 201 -10.59 -5.86 13.20
C VAL A 201 -9.45 -4.83 13.34
N GLY A 202 -8.76 -4.84 14.48
CA GLY A 202 -7.62 -3.97 14.75
C GLY A 202 -6.48 -4.21 13.77
N VAL A 203 -6.10 -5.47 13.53
CA VAL A 203 -5.05 -5.86 12.57
C VAL A 203 -5.45 -5.47 11.15
N VAL A 204 -6.68 -5.79 10.76
CA VAL A 204 -7.24 -5.40 9.46
C VAL A 204 -7.16 -3.89 9.24
N GLY A 205 -7.62 -3.11 10.21
CA GLY A 205 -7.57 -1.66 10.16
C GLY A 205 -6.14 -1.14 10.10
N LEU A 206 -5.23 -1.77 10.86
CA LEU A 206 -3.81 -1.39 10.90
C LEU A 206 -3.11 -1.65 9.56
N VAL A 207 -3.41 -2.77 8.90
CA VAL A 207 -2.87 -3.08 7.56
C VAL A 207 -3.35 -2.02 6.56
N GLY A 208 -4.64 -1.69 6.54
CA GLY A 208 -5.14 -0.61 5.68
C GLY A 208 -4.45 0.73 5.96
N LEU A 209 -4.31 1.08 7.24
CA LEU A 209 -3.67 2.32 7.67
C LEU A 209 -2.17 2.35 7.35
N SER A 210 -1.47 1.22 7.38
CA SER A 210 -0.05 1.10 7.03
C SER A 210 0.21 1.52 5.58
N ILE A 211 -0.70 1.18 4.67
CA ILE A 211 -0.57 1.53 3.26
C ILE A 211 -0.79 3.03 3.08
N VAL A 212 -1.83 3.58 3.70
CA VAL A 212 -2.09 5.03 3.64
C VAL A 212 -0.94 5.83 4.27
N ALA A 213 -0.33 5.32 5.35
CA ALA A 213 0.84 5.92 5.97
C ALA A 213 2.08 5.85 5.05
N LEU A 214 2.34 4.72 4.39
CA LEU A 214 3.43 4.60 3.43
C LEU A 214 3.24 5.55 2.22
N VAL A 215 2.02 5.63 1.68
CA VAL A 215 1.65 6.60 0.63
C VAL A 215 1.88 8.02 1.12
N GLY A 216 1.40 8.34 2.33
CA GLY A 216 1.54 9.67 2.91
C GLY A 216 3.00 10.07 3.12
N LEU A 217 3.83 9.14 3.60
CA LEU A 217 5.28 9.33 3.71
C LEU A 217 5.91 9.57 2.34
N PHE A 218 5.57 8.76 1.34
CA PHE A 218 6.14 8.90 0.00
C PHE A 218 5.74 10.23 -0.64
N VAL A 219 4.43 10.54 -0.68
CA VAL A 219 3.89 11.77 -1.26
C VAL A 219 4.50 13.00 -0.59
N ASP A 220 4.48 13.05 0.75
CA ASP A 220 5.02 14.20 1.48
C ASP A 220 6.53 14.31 1.34
N ALA A 221 7.26 13.19 1.27
CA ALA A 221 8.70 13.19 1.05
C ALA A 221 9.09 13.63 -0.38
N THR A 222 8.26 13.36 -1.38
CA THR A 222 8.47 13.80 -2.77
C THR A 222 7.93 15.19 -3.08
N ALA A 223 7.16 15.79 -2.18
CA ALA A 223 6.60 17.13 -2.39
C ALA A 223 7.74 18.15 -2.60
N PRO A 224 7.63 19.05 -3.61
CA PRO A 224 8.61 20.09 -3.81
C PRO A 224 8.69 20.99 -2.57
N ARG A 225 9.88 21.50 -2.26
CA ARG A 225 10.15 22.36 -1.10
C ARG A 225 11.13 23.44 -1.52
N ASP A 226 10.94 24.63 -0.98
CA ASP A 226 11.82 25.77 -1.22
C ASP A 226 13.26 25.44 -0.80
N GLU A 227 14.24 25.94 -1.56
CA GLU A 227 15.68 25.66 -1.36
C GLU A 227 16.20 26.10 0.02
N GLY A 228 15.45 26.94 0.74
CA GLY A 228 15.74 27.38 2.12
C GLY A 228 15.14 26.52 3.23
N ALA A 229 14.42 25.44 2.91
CA ALA A 229 13.80 24.59 3.92
C ALA A 229 14.86 23.84 4.75
N ALA A 230 14.83 24.00 6.07
CA ALA A 230 15.78 23.38 6.99
C ALA A 230 15.72 21.84 7.05
N TRP A 231 14.75 21.21 6.37
CA TRP A 231 14.51 19.77 6.39
C TRP A 231 14.05 19.24 5.04
N PHE A 232 14.83 18.31 4.48
CA PHE A 232 14.49 17.54 3.28
C PHE A 232 14.30 16.06 3.63
N PRO A 233 13.05 15.57 3.74
CA PRO A 233 12.80 14.15 3.93
C PRO A 233 13.26 13.34 2.70
N ASN A 234 14.20 12.43 2.89
CA ASN A 234 14.61 11.51 1.82
C ASN A 234 13.53 10.43 1.60
N ALA A 235 12.79 10.55 0.49
CA ALA A 235 11.70 9.63 0.15
C ALA A 235 12.14 8.16 0.08
N LEU A 236 13.33 7.89 -0.45
CA LEU A 236 13.90 6.53 -0.50
C LEU A 236 14.14 5.97 0.91
N LEU A 237 14.50 6.82 1.86
CA LEU A 237 14.77 6.38 3.22
C LEU A 237 13.48 6.16 4.00
N TYR A 238 12.51 7.08 3.93
CA TYR A 238 11.25 6.93 4.68
C TYR A 238 10.32 5.85 4.11
N ALA A 239 10.21 5.73 2.79
CA ALA A 239 9.35 4.72 2.15
C ALA A 239 10.08 3.42 1.81
N GLY A 240 11.39 3.49 1.52
CA GLY A 240 12.17 2.30 1.16
C GLY A 240 12.59 1.44 2.36
N VAL A 241 12.83 2.03 3.54
CA VAL A 241 13.19 1.25 4.74
C VAL A 241 12.14 0.20 5.12
N PRO A 242 10.82 0.52 5.18
CA PRO A 242 9.80 -0.50 5.45
C PRO A 242 9.77 -1.62 4.42
N ILE A 243 9.90 -1.29 3.13
CA ILE A 243 9.93 -2.27 2.04
C ILE A 243 11.19 -3.15 2.13
N GLY A 244 12.35 -2.54 2.38
CA GLY A 244 13.61 -3.26 2.56
C GLY A 244 13.55 -4.20 3.77
N ALA A 245 12.95 -3.77 4.88
CA ALA A 245 12.75 -4.60 6.06
C ALA A 245 11.87 -5.82 5.77
N TYR A 246 10.79 -5.66 5.00
CA TYR A 246 9.96 -6.77 4.52
C TYR A 246 10.81 -7.80 3.76
N VAL A 247 11.53 -7.34 2.73
CA VAL A 247 12.29 -8.22 1.83
C VAL A 247 13.38 -8.95 2.60
N LEU A 248 14.13 -8.25 3.45
CA LEU A 248 15.20 -8.85 4.25
C LEU A 248 14.65 -9.89 5.23
N ALA A 249 13.58 -9.59 5.96
CA ALA A 249 12.99 -10.53 6.91
C ALA A 249 12.39 -11.76 6.21
N HIS A 250 11.71 -11.55 5.07
CA HIS A 250 11.18 -12.63 4.26
C HIS A 250 12.30 -13.55 3.75
N LEU A 251 13.34 -12.99 3.11
CA LEU A 251 14.47 -13.78 2.59
C LEU A 251 15.19 -14.52 3.71
N THR A 252 15.40 -13.89 4.86
CA THR A 252 16.04 -14.52 6.02
C THR A 252 15.19 -15.69 6.52
N ALA A 253 13.88 -15.50 6.66
CA ALA A 253 12.96 -16.54 7.11
C ALA A 253 12.89 -17.71 6.11
N THR A 254 12.93 -17.43 4.80
CA THR A 254 12.98 -18.44 3.74
C THR A 254 14.29 -19.23 3.78
N LEU A 255 15.43 -18.53 3.92
CA LEU A 255 16.74 -19.15 4.05
C LEU A 255 16.84 -20.05 5.29
N TRP A 256 16.13 -19.70 6.36
CA TRP A 256 16.10 -20.42 7.62
C TRP A 256 14.95 -21.43 7.70
N THR A 257 14.21 -21.63 6.61
CA THR A 257 13.09 -22.59 6.51
C THR A 257 12.06 -22.44 7.63
N LEU A 258 11.77 -21.21 8.04
CA LEU A 258 10.74 -20.95 9.05
C LEU A 258 9.35 -21.27 8.48
N GLU A 259 8.41 -21.66 9.34
CA GLU A 259 7.07 -22.13 8.94
C GLU A 259 6.23 -21.09 8.17
N ASN A 260 6.51 -19.79 8.35
CA ASN A 260 5.75 -18.71 7.71
C ASN A 260 6.63 -17.50 7.31
N PRO A 261 7.48 -17.62 6.27
CA PRO A 261 8.36 -16.53 5.83
C PRO A 261 7.63 -15.23 5.44
N PRO A 262 6.46 -15.26 4.77
CA PRO A 262 5.68 -14.04 4.50
C PRO A 262 5.22 -13.32 5.78
N GLY A 263 4.84 -14.06 6.82
CA GLY A 263 4.46 -13.51 8.11
C GLY A 263 5.57 -12.67 8.74
N TYR A 264 6.79 -13.20 8.80
CA TYR A 264 7.97 -12.46 9.31
C TYR A 264 8.24 -11.19 8.51
N GLY A 265 8.13 -11.26 7.18
CA GLY A 265 8.22 -10.08 6.31
C GLY A 265 7.19 -9.01 6.69
N MET A 266 5.92 -9.40 6.86
CA MET A 266 4.84 -8.48 7.21
C MET A 266 5.06 -7.80 8.57
N TYR A 267 5.50 -8.56 9.60
CA TYR A 267 5.80 -7.96 10.90
C TYR A 267 6.97 -6.98 10.84
N ALA A 268 8.03 -7.33 10.09
CA ALA A 268 9.17 -6.45 9.88
C ALA A 268 8.77 -5.16 9.14
N PHE A 269 7.92 -5.27 8.12
CA PHE A 269 7.35 -4.13 7.41
C PHE A 269 6.61 -3.18 8.35
N LEU A 270 5.66 -3.71 9.13
CA LEU A 270 4.84 -2.88 10.01
C LEU A 270 5.68 -2.23 11.13
N GLY A 271 6.63 -2.97 11.72
CA GLY A 271 7.53 -2.43 12.73
C GLY A 271 8.45 -1.34 12.19
N ALA A 272 9.03 -1.56 11.00
CA ALA A 272 9.88 -0.56 10.34
C ALA A 272 9.08 0.67 9.91
N LEU A 273 7.87 0.49 9.36
CA LEU A 273 6.98 1.59 9.02
C LEU A 273 6.58 2.40 10.25
N TRP A 274 6.35 1.75 11.38
CA TRP A 274 6.04 2.44 12.62
C TRP A 274 7.22 3.33 13.05
N LEU A 275 8.43 2.77 13.03
CA LEU A 275 9.64 3.51 13.36
C LEU A 275 9.84 4.72 12.44
N THR A 276 9.72 4.54 11.12
CA THR A 276 9.87 5.64 10.16
C THR A 276 8.77 6.69 10.31
N SER A 277 7.54 6.27 10.61
CA SER A 277 6.40 7.17 10.86
C SER A 277 6.63 8.02 12.11
N VAL A 278 7.11 7.42 13.21
CA VAL A 278 7.43 8.14 14.46
C VAL A 278 8.54 9.17 14.21
N VAL A 279 9.64 8.74 13.58
CA VAL A 279 10.78 9.63 13.25
C VAL A 279 10.31 10.79 12.36
N TYR A 280 9.49 10.50 11.35
CA TYR A 280 8.92 11.50 10.46
C TYR A 280 8.07 12.52 11.21
N VAL A 281 7.15 12.09 12.06
CA VAL A 281 6.27 12.99 12.83
C VAL A 281 7.08 13.86 13.80
N ILE A 282 8.10 13.30 14.46
CA ILE A 282 8.99 14.04 15.36
C ILE A 282 9.77 15.11 14.60
N HIS A 283 10.40 14.75 13.46
CA HIS A 283 11.13 15.70 12.65
C HIS A 283 10.20 16.82 12.14
N ARG A 284 9.06 16.46 11.57
CA ARG A 284 8.08 17.42 11.06
C ARG A 284 7.62 18.40 12.15
N HIS A 285 7.32 17.92 13.36
CA HIS A 285 6.94 18.80 14.48
C HIS A 285 8.07 19.75 14.88
N ARG A 286 9.33 19.29 14.89
CA ARG A 286 10.48 20.13 15.25
C ARG A 286 10.71 21.26 14.26
N TYR A 287 10.60 20.99 12.96
CA TYR A 287 10.91 21.99 11.93
C TYR A 287 9.74 22.93 11.60
N VAL A 288 8.49 22.47 11.71
CA VAL A 288 7.30 23.33 11.53
C VAL A 288 7.03 24.17 12.78
N GLY A 289 7.25 23.61 13.98
CA GLY A 289 7.05 24.32 15.26
C GLY A 289 8.07 25.44 15.54
N THR A 290 9.21 25.47 14.86
CA THR A 290 10.20 26.55 14.97
C THR A 290 9.86 27.80 14.14
N LEU A 291 9.11 27.65 13.04
CA LEU A 291 8.73 28.78 12.18
C LEU A 291 7.68 29.68 12.85
N SER A 292 6.78 29.13 13.66
CA SER A 292 5.78 29.92 14.40
C SER A 292 6.32 30.69 15.61
N ARG A 293 7.52 30.35 16.09
CA ARG A 293 8.16 31.04 17.23
C ARG A 293 9.07 32.21 16.83
N HIS A 294 9.37 32.39 15.55
CA HIS A 294 10.16 33.52 15.05
C HIS A 294 9.34 34.59 14.34
N SER A 295 8.03 34.38 14.21
CA SER A 295 7.07 35.33 13.65
C SER A 295 6.18 36.00 14.70
N ALA A 296 6.52 35.88 15.99
CA ALA A 296 5.85 36.52 17.13
C ALA A 296 6.90 37.31 17.94
#